data_AF-A0A350BTN8-F1
#
_entry.id   AF-A0A350BTN8-F1
#
_cell.length_a   1.000
_cell.length_b   1.000
_cell.length_c   1.000
_cell.angle_alpha   90.00
_cell.angle_beta   90.00
_cell.angle_gamma   90.00
#
_symmetry.space_group_name_H-M   'P 1'
#
loop_
_entity.id
_entity.type
_entity.pdbx_description
1 polymer ?
#
loop_
_entity_poly.entity_id
_entity_poly.type
_entity_poly.pdbx_seq_one_letter_code
_entity_poly.pdbx_strand_id
1 'polypeptide(L)'
;GGTGDRGNGPSDGDGVGSGIKGNISGFKVAKIKQPDGGVQEQGVIRLKVCVDGSGNVIPSSIKYSPDRDPNTSTDLRLRQRAIDAMKQFKFTNTSGSSGGCGYFSFTFKLQ
;
A
#
# COMPACT_ATOMS: atom_id res chain seq x y z
N GLY A 1 8.68 -8.02 -31.16
CA GLY A 1 7.52 -8.25 -30.28
C GLY A 1 7.77 -9.54 -29.54
N GLY A 2 7.81 -9.50 -28.21
CA GLY A 2 8.06 -10.67 -27.38
C GLY A 2 7.60 -10.36 -25.97
N THR A 3 6.47 -10.95 -25.62
CA THR A 3 5.77 -10.87 -24.34
C THR A 3 6.73 -11.35 -23.25
N GLY A 4 7.14 -10.44 -22.36
CA GLY A 4 8.00 -10.77 -21.23
C GLY A 4 7.17 -11.08 -20.00
N ASP A 5 6.99 -12.37 -19.71
CA ASP A 5 6.62 -12.91 -18.41
C ASP A 5 7.36 -12.21 -17.27
N ARG A 6 6.63 -11.56 -16.36
CA ARG A 6 7.11 -11.25 -15.02
C ARG A 6 6.04 -11.53 -13.97
N GLY A 7 6.10 -12.75 -13.46
CA GLY A 7 5.97 -12.99 -12.03
C GLY A 7 4.60 -13.48 -11.56
N ASN A 8 4.42 -14.79 -11.67
CA ASN A 8 4.00 -15.62 -10.54
C ASN A 8 4.14 -14.90 -9.18
N GLY A 9 3.06 -14.72 -8.42
CA GLY A 9 3.19 -14.64 -6.95
C GLY A 9 3.77 -15.98 -6.45
N PRO A 10 4.46 -16.11 -5.29
CA PRO A 10 4.06 -15.62 -3.95
C PRO A 10 5.25 -15.32 -2.95
N SER A 11 4.93 -15.10 -1.66
CA SER A 11 5.77 -15.21 -0.42
C SER A 11 6.85 -14.12 -0.18
N ASP A 12 6.86 -13.30 0.89
CA ASP A 12 6.77 -13.65 2.32
C ASP A 12 5.92 -12.69 3.19
N GLY A 13 4.91 -13.27 3.85
CA GLY A 13 4.30 -12.82 5.11
C GLY A 13 3.33 -11.64 5.02
N ASP A 14 2.02 -11.92 4.99
CA ASP A 14 0.91 -11.00 5.23
C ASP A 14 0.83 -9.76 4.30
N GLY A 15 1.38 -9.91 3.09
CA GLY A 15 1.34 -8.89 2.07
C GLY A 15 -0.01 -8.84 1.35
N VAL A 16 -0.55 -7.65 1.20
CA VAL A 16 -1.75 -7.40 0.39
C VAL A 16 -1.43 -7.55 -1.09
N GLY A 17 -0.22 -7.14 -1.51
CA GLY A 17 0.30 -7.29 -2.87
C GLY A 17 1.83 -7.36 -2.86
N SER A 18 2.45 -7.48 -4.04
CA SER A 18 3.92 -7.53 -4.14
C SER A 18 4.56 -6.30 -3.49
N GLY A 19 5.37 -6.51 -2.45
CA GLY A 19 6.00 -5.44 -1.68
C GLY A 19 5.07 -4.62 -0.78
N ILE A 20 3.76 -4.90 -0.73
CA ILE A 20 2.78 -4.10 0.03
C ILE A 20 2.26 -4.93 1.20
N LYS A 21 2.46 -4.46 2.43
CA LYS A 21 1.97 -5.10 3.66
C LYS A 21 1.06 -4.14 4.41
N GLY A 22 0.00 -4.65 5.02
CA GLY A 22 -0.89 -3.83 5.83
C GLY A 22 -2.33 -4.33 5.88
N ASN A 23 -3.07 -3.83 6.85
CA ASN A 23 -4.47 -4.18 7.06
C ASN A 23 -5.23 -3.02 7.70
N ILE A 24 -6.55 -3.05 7.55
CA ILE A 24 -7.48 -2.19 8.29
C ILE A 24 -8.45 -3.14 8.98
N SER A 25 -8.55 -3.05 10.31
CA SER A 25 -9.46 -3.92 11.07
C SER A 25 -10.89 -3.78 10.57
N GLY A 26 -11.58 -4.91 10.34
CA GLY A 26 -12.94 -4.93 9.84
C GLY A 26 -13.09 -4.73 8.32
N PHE A 27 -11.98 -4.54 7.59
CA PHE A 27 -11.96 -4.37 6.14
C PHE A 27 -10.99 -5.35 5.49
N LYS A 28 -11.40 -5.92 4.35
CA LYS A 28 -10.52 -6.71 3.47
C LYS A 28 -10.16 -5.89 2.25
N VAL A 29 -8.97 -6.12 1.69
CA VAL A 29 -8.56 -5.40 0.48
C VAL A 29 -9.21 -6.04 -0.73
N ALA A 30 -9.96 -5.24 -1.47
CA ALA A 30 -10.75 -5.67 -2.62
C ALA A 30 -10.01 -5.38 -3.93
N LYS A 31 -9.29 -4.26 -4.00
CA LYS A 31 -8.51 -3.85 -5.16
C LYS A 31 -7.23 -3.16 -4.74
N ILE A 32 -6.15 -3.53 -5.42
CA ILE A 32 -4.81 -3.01 -5.18
C ILE A 32 -4.33 -2.32 -6.44
N LYS A 33 -3.66 -1.19 -6.26
CA LYS A 33 -2.87 -0.53 -7.31
C LYS A 33 -1.41 -0.64 -6.91
N GLN A 34 -0.59 -1.26 -7.75
CA GLN A 34 0.85 -1.21 -7.54
C GLN A 34 1.35 0.22 -7.83
N PRO A 35 2.24 0.78 -6.99
CA PRO A 35 2.96 2.00 -7.34
C PRO A 35 3.69 1.81 -8.68
N ASP A 36 3.83 2.87 -9.45
CA ASP A 36 4.52 2.78 -10.73
C ASP A 36 5.96 2.28 -10.52
N GLY A 37 6.30 1.18 -11.22
CA GLY A 37 7.62 0.55 -11.17
C GLY A 37 8.70 1.33 -11.91
N GLY A 38 9.92 0.77 -11.96
CA GLY A 38 11.06 1.37 -12.67
C GLY A 38 11.85 2.41 -11.87
N VAL A 39 11.77 2.37 -10.53
CA VAL A 39 12.62 3.19 -9.67
C VAL A 39 13.97 2.50 -9.47
N GLN A 40 15.06 3.25 -9.68
CA GLN A 40 16.39 2.84 -9.21
C GLN A 40 16.51 3.00 -7.69
N GLU A 41 15.53 3.65 -7.08
CA GLU A 41 15.43 3.94 -5.66
C GLU A 41 14.82 2.76 -4.89
N GLN A 42 15.52 2.33 -3.83
CA GLN A 42 15.06 1.29 -2.91
C GLN A 42 14.59 1.92 -1.60
N GLY A 43 13.59 1.30 -0.97
CA GLY A 43 13.17 1.73 0.36
C GLY A 43 11.77 1.25 0.72
N VAL A 44 11.44 1.38 2.01
CA VAL A 44 10.10 1.11 2.52
C VAL A 44 9.39 2.44 2.73
N ILE A 45 8.14 2.59 2.33
CA ILE A 45 7.30 3.74 2.67
C ILE A 45 6.13 3.26 3.52
N ARG A 46 6.00 3.80 4.73
CA ARG A 46 4.90 3.50 5.63
C ARG A 46 3.88 4.64 5.67
N LEU A 47 2.63 4.31 5.38
CA LEU A 47 1.50 5.23 5.37
C LEU A 47 0.45 4.78 6.39
N LYS A 48 -0.06 5.72 7.18
CA LYS A 48 -1.33 5.57 7.89
C LYS A 48 -2.46 5.96 6.95
N VAL A 49 -3.51 5.15 6.88
CA VAL A 49 -4.62 5.33 5.94
C VAL A 49 -5.92 5.02 6.65
N CYS A 50 -6.97 5.80 6.35
CA CYS A 50 -8.32 5.50 6.79
C CYS A 50 -9.26 5.30 5.59
N VAL A 51 -10.29 4.50 5.81
CA VAL A 51 -11.36 4.22 4.85
C VAL A 51 -12.72 4.58 5.45
N ASP A 52 -13.67 4.93 4.59
CA ASP A 52 -15.07 5.10 4.95
C ASP A 52 -15.79 3.74 5.12
N GLY A 53 -17.05 3.76 5.56
CA GLY A 53 -17.87 2.55 5.74
C GLY A 53 -18.13 1.76 4.45
N SER A 54 -17.97 2.41 3.29
CA SER A 54 -18.06 1.78 1.96
C SER A 54 -16.73 1.19 1.50
N GLY A 55 -15.65 1.34 2.30
CA GLY A 55 -14.32 0.84 1.98
C GLY A 55 -13.55 1.68 0.95
N ASN A 56 -13.93 2.94 0.76
CA ASN A 56 -13.14 3.89 -0.03
C ASN A 56 -12.06 4.52 0.84
N VAL A 57 -10.85 4.63 0.31
CA VAL A 57 -9.76 5.38 0.97
C VAL A 57 -10.13 6.86 1.04
N ILE A 58 -9.96 7.45 2.21
CA ILE A 58 -10.13 8.89 2.44
C ILE A 58 -8.78 9.57 2.13
N PRO A 59 -8.63 10.32 1.02
CA PRO A 59 -7.32 10.81 0.59
C PRO A 59 -6.62 11.72 1.60
N SER A 60 -7.39 12.57 2.31
CA SER A 60 -6.89 13.47 3.36
C SER A 60 -6.41 12.74 4.62
N SER A 61 -6.78 11.46 4.80
CA SER A 61 -6.35 10.64 5.92
C SER A 61 -4.98 9.99 5.71
N ILE A 62 -4.48 9.98 4.46
CA ILE A 62 -3.21 9.36 4.12
C ILE A 62 -2.07 10.20 4.71
N LYS A 63 -1.40 9.66 5.72
CA LYS A 63 -0.28 10.32 6.41
C LYS A 63 0.96 9.45 6.35
N TYR A 64 2.10 10.06 6.04
CA TYR A 64 3.39 9.42 6.19
C TYR A 64 3.68 9.20 7.68
N SER A 65 4.01 7.97 8.07
CA SER A 65 4.21 7.58 9.47
C SER A 65 5.45 6.67 9.57
N PRO A 66 6.67 7.25 9.56
CA PRO A 66 7.91 6.50 9.63
C PRO A 66 8.20 5.92 11.02
N ASP A 67 7.55 6.45 12.05
CA ASP A 67 7.90 6.28 13.47
C ASP A 67 7.87 4.84 14.02
N ARG A 68 7.42 3.86 13.23
CA ARG A 68 7.34 2.43 13.63
C ARG A 68 8.13 1.49 12.73
N ASP A 69 8.88 1.99 11.77
CA ASP A 69 9.78 1.18 10.95
C ASP A 69 11.02 2.00 10.59
N PRO A 70 12.18 1.75 11.23
CA PRO A 70 13.41 2.52 10.99
C PRO A 70 13.93 2.36 9.55
N ASN A 71 13.43 1.38 8.79
CA ASN A 71 13.77 1.20 7.39
C ASN A 71 12.88 2.04 6.46
N THR A 72 12.00 2.88 7.01
CA THR A 72 11.16 3.76 6.21
C THR A 72 12.01 4.85 5.56
N SER A 73 12.07 4.85 4.23
CA SER A 73 12.75 5.86 3.44
C SER A 73 12.04 7.21 3.52
N THR A 74 12.81 8.28 3.61
CA THR A 74 12.33 9.66 3.54
C THR A 74 12.25 10.19 2.11
N ASP A 75 12.53 9.34 1.10
CA ASP A 75 12.47 9.70 -0.31
C ASP A 75 11.06 10.18 -0.69
N LEU A 76 10.97 11.45 -1.11
CA LEU A 76 9.71 12.10 -1.43
C LEU A 76 9.05 11.51 -2.69
N ARG A 77 9.82 10.97 -3.65
CA ARG A 77 9.29 10.34 -4.86
C ARG A 77 8.65 9.01 -4.54
N LEU A 78 9.33 8.16 -3.76
CA LEU A 78 8.78 6.89 -3.29
C LEU A 78 7.51 7.12 -2.46
N ARG A 79 7.57 8.12 -1.57
CA ARG A 79 6.41 8.53 -0.77
C ARG A 79 5.23 8.94 -1.63
N GLN A 80 5.44 9.81 -2.62
CA GLN A 80 4.36 10.29 -3.48
C GLN A 80 3.74 9.14 -4.29
N ARG A 81 4.56 8.25 -4.86
CA ARG A 81 4.10 7.05 -5.58
C ARG A 81 3.26 6.13 -4.70
N ALA A 82 3.70 5.89 -3.46
CA ALA A 82 2.93 5.08 -2.51
C ALA A 82 1.58 5.74 -2.16
N ILE A 83 1.55 7.06 -1.98
CA ILE A 83 0.33 7.82 -1.72
C ILE A 83 -0.64 7.72 -2.91
N ASP A 84 -0.15 7.89 -4.14
CA ASP A 84 -0.97 7.88 -5.34
C ASP A 84 -1.50 6.49 -5.69
N ALA A 85 -0.71 5.44 -5.39
CA ALA A 85 -1.17 4.07 -5.41
C ALA A 85 -2.29 3.86 -4.37
N MET A 86 -2.08 4.26 -3.12
CA MET A 86 -3.02 4.05 -2.02
C MET A 86 -4.38 4.71 -2.27
N LYS A 87 -4.42 5.92 -2.86
CA LYS A 87 -5.68 6.58 -3.23
C LYS A 87 -6.57 5.73 -4.15
N GLN A 88 -5.97 4.81 -4.91
CA GLN A 88 -6.68 3.95 -5.86
C GLN A 88 -7.06 2.58 -5.28
N PHE A 89 -6.74 2.33 -4.00
CA PHE A 89 -7.13 1.08 -3.34
C PHE A 89 -8.63 1.09 -3.06
N LYS A 90 -9.20 -0.12 -3.03
CA LYS A 90 -10.56 -0.35 -2.54
C LYS A 90 -10.54 -1.44 -1.49
N PHE A 91 -11.39 -1.27 -0.51
CA PHE A 91 -11.60 -2.20 0.57
C PHE A 91 -13.06 -2.65 0.58
N THR A 92 -13.31 -3.85 1.07
CA THR A 92 -14.64 -4.35 1.35
C THR A 92 -14.83 -4.35 2.85
N ASN A 93 -15.89 -3.70 3.31
CA ASN A 93 -16.29 -3.75 4.70
C ASN A 93 -16.81 -5.16 5.04
N THR A 94 -16.20 -5.80 6.02
CA THR A 94 -16.53 -7.18 6.44
C THR A 94 -17.12 -7.25 7.85
N SER A 95 -17.17 -6.12 8.55
CA SER A 95 -17.59 -6.03 9.95
C SER A 95 -18.85 -5.19 10.17
N GLY A 96 -19.29 -4.44 9.15
CA GLY A 96 -20.34 -3.43 9.30
C GLY A 96 -19.85 -2.14 9.94
N SER A 97 -18.53 -1.93 10.06
CA SER A 97 -17.97 -0.72 10.65
C SER A 97 -18.28 0.54 9.82
N SER A 98 -18.45 1.70 10.45
CA SER A 98 -18.64 2.99 9.77
C SER A 98 -17.37 3.53 9.10
N GLY A 99 -16.22 2.88 9.34
CA GLY A 99 -14.91 3.24 8.80
C GLY A 99 -13.80 2.55 9.58
N GLY A 100 -12.56 2.77 9.18
CA GLY A 100 -11.42 2.18 9.88
C GLY A 100 -10.10 2.80 9.45
N CYS A 101 -9.09 2.73 10.32
CA CYS A 101 -7.73 3.17 10.00
C CYS A 101 -6.75 2.01 10.18
N GLY A 102 -5.69 2.03 9.37
CA GLY A 102 -4.63 1.05 9.41
C GLY A 102 -3.32 1.61 8.90
N TYR A 103 -2.31 0.75 8.85
CA TYR A 103 -0.98 1.08 8.38
C TYR A 103 -0.61 0.19 7.21
N PHE A 104 -0.01 0.79 6.19
CA PHE A 104 0.47 0.10 5.01
C PHE A 104 1.93 0.44 4.76
N SER A 105 2.75 -0.57 4.55
CA SER A 105 4.15 -0.46 4.15
C SER A 105 4.28 -0.88 2.69
N PHE A 106 4.92 -0.03 1.88
CA PHE A 106 5.24 -0.25 0.48
C PHE A 106 6.75 -0.43 0.34
N THR A 107 7.18 -1.59 -0.11
CA THR A 107 8.59 -1.94 -0.31
C THR A 107 8.92 -1.78 -1.78
N PHE A 108 9.78 -0.82 -2.09
CA PHE A 108 10.33 -0.59 -3.42
C PHE A 108 11.66 -1.33 -3.52
N LYS A 109 11.76 -2.24 -4.47
CA LYS A 109 12.98 -2.98 -4.79
C LYS A 109 13.45 -2.56 -6.19
N LEU A 110 14.77 -2.50 -6.37
CA LEU A 110 15.40 -2.30 -7.66
C LEU A 110 15.01 -3.48 -8.58
N GLN A 111 14.49 -3.17 -9.77
CA GLN A 111 14.12 -4.16 -10.79
C GLN A 111 15.27 -4.44 -11.75
#